data_AF-A0A933D8Z2-F1
#
_entry.id   AF-A0A933D8Z2-F1
#
_cell.length_a   1.000
_cell.length_b   1.000
_cell.length_c   1.000
_cell.angle_alpha   90.00
_cell.angle_beta   90.00
_cell.angle_gamma   90.00
#
_symmetry.space_group_name_H-M   'P 1'
#
loop_
_entity.id
_entity.type
_entity.pdbx_description
1 polymer ?
#
loop_
_entity_poly.entity_id
_entity_poly.type
_entity_poly.pdbx_seq_one_letter_code
_entity_poly.pdbx_strand_id
1 'polypeptide(L)'
;MIVTILAIVFLLLIVVAAFVGYKTVMQRGTSPEEMNLEKCSICREKFEKSQLILRQIGDYKLLYFCRKCVLSLYGDLGIKN
;
A
#
# COMPACT_ATOMS: atom_id res chain seq x y z
N MET A 1 50.92 -7.77 -9.66
CA MET A 1 50.59 -6.37 -9.28
C MET A 1 49.39 -5.82 -10.03
N ILE A 2 49.35 -5.88 -11.37
CA ILE A 2 48.18 -5.37 -12.14
C ILE A 2 46.90 -6.16 -11.83
N VAL A 3 47.00 -7.50 -11.77
CA VAL A 3 45.85 -8.38 -11.46
C VAL A 3 45.27 -8.12 -10.07
N THR A 4 46.12 -7.90 -9.07
CA THR A 4 45.69 -7.60 -7.70
C THR A 4 45.00 -6.24 -7.62
N ILE A 5 45.46 -5.25 -8.38
CA ILE A 5 44.82 -3.91 -8.46
C ILE A 5 43.42 -4.04 -9.09
N LEU A 6 43.29 -4.79 -10.19
CA LEU A 6 41.99 -5.00 -10.85
C LEU A 6 40.97 -5.69 -9.92
N ALA A 7 41.41 -6.68 -9.15
CA ALA A 7 40.53 -7.37 -8.19
C ALA A 7 40.03 -6.43 -7.08
N ILE A 8 40.89 -5.54 -6.57
CA ILE A 8 40.51 -4.57 -5.53
C ILE A 8 39.51 -3.55 -6.07
N VAL A 9 39.71 -3.05 -7.29
CA VAL A 9 38.79 -2.10 -7.95
C VAL A 9 37.42 -2.75 -8.18
N PHE A 10 37.39 -4.01 -8.61
CA PHE A 10 36.15 -4.73 -8.83
C PHE A 10 35.36 -4.94 -7.52
N LEU A 11 36.03 -5.30 -6.43
CA LEU A 11 35.41 -5.40 -5.11
C LEU A 11 34.82 -4.06 -4.64
N LEU A 12 35.56 -2.96 -4.81
CA LEU A 12 35.06 -1.62 -4.47
C LEU A 12 33.81 -1.25 -5.27
N LEU A 13 33.77 -1.56 -6.57
CA LEU A 13 32.59 -1.31 -7.40
C LEU A 13 31.36 -2.09 -6.93
N ILE A 14 31.51 -3.35 -6.51
CA ILE A 14 30.42 -4.15 -5.97
C ILE A 14 29.86 -3.51 -4.69
N VAL A 15 30.73 -3.07 -3.78
CA VAL A 15 30.31 -2.43 -2.52
C VAL A 15 29.54 -1.13 -2.79
N VAL A 16 30.03 -0.31 -3.73
CA VAL A 16 29.35 0.94 -4.13
C VAL A 16 28.00 0.65 -4.78
N ALA A 17 27.93 -0.33 -5.68
CA ALA A 17 26.68 -0.72 -6.33
C ALA A 17 25.65 -1.26 -5.32
N ALA A 18 26.08 -2.06 -4.34
CA ALA A 18 25.23 -2.55 -3.27
C ALA A 18 24.71 -1.40 -2.40
N PHE A 19 25.55 -0.42 -2.05
CA PHE A 19 25.15 0.73 -1.24
C PHE A 19 24.14 1.63 -1.96
N VAL A 20 24.38 1.91 -3.25
CA VAL A 20 23.46 2.71 -4.08
C VAL A 20 22.14 1.97 -4.29
N GLY A 21 22.20 0.67 -4.64
CA GLY A 21 21.01 -0.17 -4.81
C GLY A 21 20.17 -0.24 -3.54
N TYR A 22 20.79 -0.46 -2.38
CA TYR A 22 20.12 -0.46 -1.09
C TYR A 22 19.46 0.88 -0.79
N LYS A 23 20.17 2.00 -0.99
CA LYS A 23 19.61 3.34 -0.76
C LYS A 23 18.40 3.62 -1.66
N THR A 24 18.46 3.25 -2.93
CA THR A 24 17.34 3.44 -3.87
C THR A 24 16.14 2.55 -3.56
N VAL A 25 16.36 1.30 -3.13
CA VAL A 25 15.28 0.40 -2.70
C VAL A 25 14.67 0.86 -1.38
N MET A 26 15.48 1.31 -0.42
CA MET A 26 15.00 1.82 0.86
C MET A 26 14.15 3.09 0.68
N GLN A 27 14.53 3.98 -0.25
CA GLN A 27 13.73 5.16 -0.60
C GLN A 27 12.44 4.83 -1.35
N ARG A 28 12.32 3.62 -1.92
CA ARG A 28 11.07 3.08 -2.48
C ARG A 28 10.24 2.31 -1.46
N GLY A 29 10.70 2.22 -0.20
CA GLY A 29 9.87 1.81 0.92
C GLY A 29 8.78 2.86 1.12
N THR A 30 7.63 2.60 0.50
CA THR A 30 6.36 3.30 0.64
C THR A 30 6.20 3.82 2.06
N SER A 31 6.03 5.14 2.20
CA SER A 31 5.78 5.74 3.51
C SER A 31 4.63 4.97 4.19
N PRO A 32 4.76 4.56 5.45
CA PRO A 32 3.71 3.83 6.15
C PRO A 32 2.38 4.60 6.26
N GLU A 33 2.37 5.89 5.93
CA GLU A 33 1.16 6.69 5.74
C GLU A 33 0.34 6.30 4.50
N GLU A 34 0.96 5.95 3.36
CA GLU A 34 0.21 5.53 2.16
C GLU A 34 -0.37 4.11 2.30
N MET A 35 0.14 3.29 3.22
CA MET A 35 -0.34 1.93 3.47
C MET A 35 -1.66 1.87 4.25
N ASN A 36 -2.13 2.99 4.82
CA ASN A 36 -3.32 3.02 5.67
C ASN A 36 -4.55 3.65 5.01
N LEU A 37 -4.43 4.10 3.77
CA LEU A 37 -5.54 4.69 3.01
C LEU A 37 -6.16 3.65 2.07
N GLU A 38 -7.44 3.38 2.28
CA GLU A 38 -8.23 2.45 1.47
C GLU A 38 -9.41 3.19 0.83
N LYS A 39 -9.91 2.68 -0.29
CA LYS A 39 -11.04 3.29 -1.01
C LYS A 39 -12.37 2.71 -0.55
N CYS A 40 -13.36 3.57 -0.35
CA CYS A 40 -14.74 3.13 -0.22
C CYS A 40 -15.23 2.52 -1.54
N SER A 41 -15.86 1.35 -1.47
CA SER A 41 -16.34 0.61 -2.64
C SER A 41 -17.53 1.30 -3.35
N ILE A 42 -18.18 2.27 -2.69
CA ILE A 42 -19.34 2.99 -3.21
C ILE A 42 -18.93 4.36 -3.75
N CYS A 43 -18.46 5.28 -2.89
CA CYS A 43 -18.12 6.64 -3.31
C CYS A 43 -16.70 6.80 -3.90
N ARG A 44 -15.85 5.77 -3.81
CA ARG A 44 -14.45 5.77 -4.27
C ARG A 44 -13.51 6.80 -3.63
N GLU A 45 -13.99 7.56 -2.64
CA GLU A 45 -13.16 8.41 -1.80
C GLU A 45 -12.19 7.56 -0.97
N LYS A 46 -10.99 8.11 -0.72
CA LYS A 46 -9.96 7.50 0.11
C LYS A 46 -10.19 7.88 1.56
N PHE A 47 -10.13 6.90 2.45
CA PHE A 47 -10.25 7.09 3.89
C PHE A 47 -9.17 6.30 4.60
N GLU A 48 -8.88 6.68 5.83
CA GLU A 48 -8.12 5.78 6.71
C GLU A 48 -8.88 4.47 6.90
N LYS A 49 -8.15 3.35 6.87
CA LYS A 49 -8.70 2.01 7.08
C LYS A 49 -9.45 1.88 8.41
N SER A 50 -9.05 2.65 9.42
CA SER A 50 -9.71 2.78 10.74
C SER A 50 -11.14 3.32 10.65
N GLN A 51 -11.45 4.13 9.63
CA GLN A 51 -12.75 4.78 9.42
C GLN A 51 -13.66 3.98 8.48
N LEU A 52 -13.14 2.90 7.87
CA LEU A 52 -13.87 2.06 6.94
C LEU A 52 -14.41 0.82 7.63
N ILE A 53 -15.63 0.47 7.27
CA ILE A 53 -16.28 -0.77 7.69
C ILE A 53 -15.95 -1.83 6.65
N LEU A 54 -15.31 -2.91 7.09
CA LEU A 54 -15.05 -4.08 6.26
C LEU A 54 -16.30 -4.98 6.25
N ARG A 55 -16.76 -5.39 5.07
CA ARG A 55 -17.88 -6.32 4.92
C ARG A 55 -17.56 -7.38 3.87
N GLN A 56 -17.91 -8.63 4.17
CA GLN A 56 -17.86 -9.71 3.21
C GLN A 56 -19.16 -9.73 2.39
N ILE A 57 -19.04 -9.78 1.07
CA ILE A 57 -20.15 -9.97 0.14
C ILE A 57 -19.92 -11.27 -0.64
N GLY A 58 -20.86 -12.21 -0.52
CA GLY A 58 -20.73 -13.56 -1.05
C GLY A 58 -19.62 -14.35 -0.35
N ASP A 59 -19.05 -15.33 -1.03
CA ASP A 59 -18.12 -16.27 -0.41
C ASP A 59 -16.68 -15.76 -0.32
N TYR A 60 -16.31 -14.71 -1.07
CA TYR A 60 -14.89 -14.35 -1.23
C TYR A 60 -14.57 -12.85 -1.33
N LYS A 61 -15.55 -11.95 -1.39
CA LYS A 61 -15.26 -10.53 -1.62
C LYS A 61 -15.33 -9.70 -0.35
N LEU A 62 -14.17 -9.35 0.18
CA LEU A 62 -14.04 -8.35 1.25
C LEU A 62 -14.03 -6.95 0.64
N LEU A 63 -14.97 -6.11 1.07
CA LEU A 63 -15.14 -4.74 0.58
C LEU A 63 -15.13 -3.74 1.74
N TYR A 64 -14.51 -2.59 1.50
CA TYR A 64 -14.47 -1.48 2.45
C TYR A 64 -15.55 -0.45 2.12
N PHE A 65 -16.25 0.04 3.15
CA PHE A 65 -17.33 1.01 3.03
C PHE A 65 -17.17 2.15 4.04
N CYS A 66 -17.40 3.39 3.62
CA CYS A 66 -17.43 4.52 4.53
C CYS A 66 -18.78 4.63 5.25
N ARG A 67 -18.78 5.23 6.44
CA ARG A 67 -19.98 5.38 7.29
C ARG A 67 -21.15 6.04 6.55
N LYS A 68 -20.89 7.10 5.77
CA LYS A 68 -21.92 7.84 5.01
C LYS A 68 -22.64 6.93 4.02
N CYS A 69 -21.91 6.16 3.22
CA CYS A 69 -22.50 5.27 2.23
C CYS A 69 -23.27 4.11 2.86
N VAL A 70 -22.78 3.56 3.98
CA VAL A 70 -23.51 2.53 4.72
C VAL A 70 -24.84 3.07 5.25
N LEU A 71 -24.85 4.25 5.86
CA LEU A 71 -26.08 4.87 6.37
C LEU A 71 -27.08 5.17 5.25
N SER A 72 -26.61 5.66 4.10
CA SER A 72 -27.47 5.88 2.92
C SER A 72 -28.16 4.60 2.47
N LEU A 73 -27.41 3.49 2.37
CA LEU A 73 -27.95 2.18 2.01
C LEU A 73 -29.01 1.67 3.02
N TYR A 74 -28.77 1.87 4.32
CA TYR A 74 -29.74 1.51 5.35
C TYR A 74 -31.02 2.35 5.26
N GLY A 75 -30.89 3.65 4.96
CA GLY A 75 -32.04 4.55 4.74
C GLY A 75 -32.92 4.11 3.57
N ASP A 76 -32.30 3.72 2.45
CA ASP A 76 -33.03 3.25 1.26
C ASP A 76 -33.78 1.93 1.50
N LEU A 77 -33.24 1.06 2.35
CA LEU A 77 -33.89 -0.21 2.73
C LEU A 77 -35.05 -0.01 3.72
N GLY A 78 -35.01 1.05 4.54
CA GLY A 78 -36.03 1.34 5.56
C GLY A 78 -37.33 1.94 5.02
N ILE A 79 -37.37 2.38 3.75
CA ILE A 79 -38.55 3.03 3.14
C ILE A 79 -39.44 2.00 2.41
N LYS A 80 -39.06 0.72 2.39
CA LYS A 80 -39.76 -0.34 1.63
C LYS A 80 -40.53 -1.36 2.47
N ASN A 81 -41.00 -0.96 3.65
CA ASN A 81 -41.97 -1.71 4.46
C ASN A 81 -43.28 -0.93 4.62
#